data_AF-A0A6A3BPL5-F1
#
_entry.id   AF-A0A6A3BPL5-F1
#
_cell.length_a   1.000
_cell.length_b   1.000
_cell.length_c   1.000
_cell.angle_alpha   90.00
_cell.angle_beta   90.00
_cell.angle_gamma   90.00
#
_symmetry.space_group_name_H-M   'P 1'
#
loop_
_entity.id
_entity.type
_entity.pdbx_description
1 polymer ?
#
loop_
_entity_poly.entity_id
_entity_poly.type
_entity_poly.pdbx_seq_one_letter_code
_entity_poly.pdbx_strand_id
1 'polypeptide(L)' 'MQQAAHKHFPPLNQQLHSDQKLFSGGSTDAQVNAYSSNSGIFATDFANAMVKMGNLSPLTGTSGQIRKNCRKTN' A
#
# COMPACT_ATOMS: atom_id res chain seq x y z
N MET A 1 -22.41 -0.95 -6.77
CA MET A 1 -21.58 -2.14 -6.52
C MET A 1 -22.42 -3.11 -5.70
N GLN A 2 -23.08 -4.05 -6.39
CA GLN A 2 -24.02 -4.98 -5.77
C GLN A 2 -23.28 -6.03 -4.94
N GLN A 3 -23.75 -6.17 -3.70
CA GLN A 3 -24.03 -7.40 -2.98
C GLN A 3 -22.88 -8.41 -2.78
N ALA A 4 -22.50 -8.57 -1.52
CA ALA A 4 -21.72 -9.69 -1.04
C ALA A 4 -22.53 -10.99 -1.07
N ALA A 5 -21.81 -12.08 -1.38
CA ALA A 5 -22.01 -13.43 -0.87
C ALA A 5 -23.23 -14.25 -1.34
N HIS A 6 -23.28 -14.57 -2.64
CA HIS A 6 -23.69 -15.92 -3.07
C HIS A 6 -23.01 -16.26 -4.39
N LYS A 7 -21.91 -17.01 -4.32
CA LYS A 7 -21.44 -17.94 -5.36
C LYS A 7 -20.26 -18.76 -4.81
N HIS A 8 -20.47 -20.06 -4.77
CA HIS A 8 -19.46 -21.09 -4.59
C HIS A 8 -18.46 -21.01 -5.76
N PHE A 9 -17.29 -20.40 -5.52
CA PHE A 9 -16.15 -20.34 -6.45
C PHE A 9 -14.94 -21.01 -5.78
N PRO A 10 -14.11 -21.77 -6.52
CA PRO A 10 -12.94 -22.47 -5.97
C PRO A 10 -11.92 -21.46 -5.40
N PRO A 11 -11.19 -21.78 -4.31
CA PRO A 11 -10.43 -20.78 -3.56
C PRO A 11 -9.06 -20.55 -4.21
N LEU A 12 -8.99 -19.63 -5.16
CA LEU A 12 -7.73 -19.06 -5.63
C LEU A 12 -7.89 -17.56 -5.82
N ASN A 13 -7.97 -16.83 -4.70
CA ASN A 13 -7.56 -15.44 -4.55
C ASN A 13 -7.58 -15.12 -3.05
N GLN A 14 -6.50 -15.46 -2.35
CA GLN A 14 -6.35 -15.14 -0.94
C GLN A 14 -6.14 -13.62 -0.81
N GLN A 15 -7.23 -12.87 -0.65
CA GLN A 15 -7.20 -11.45 -0.29
C GLN A 15 -6.86 -11.34 1.20
N LEU A 16 -5.94 -10.44 1.57
CA LEU A 16 -5.59 -10.26 2.99
C LEU A 16 -6.78 -9.65 3.73
N HIS A 17 -6.95 -10.06 5.00
CA HIS A 17 -7.97 -9.46 5.87
C HIS A 17 -7.83 -7.94 5.97
N SER A 18 -6.57 -7.45 6.01
CA SER A 18 -6.25 -6.02 6.00
C SER A 18 -6.81 -5.29 4.80
N ASP A 19 -6.82 -5.92 3.64
CA ASP A 19 -7.21 -5.27 2.39
C ASP A 19 -8.73 -5.15 2.32
N GLN A 20 -9.46 -6.19 2.74
CA GLN A 20 -10.91 -6.15 2.81
C GLN A 20 -11.41 -5.10 3.82
N LYS A 21 -10.62 -4.80 4.85
CA LYS A 21 -10.95 -3.75 5.83
C LYS A 21 -10.87 -2.33 5.29
N LEU A 22 -10.20 -2.11 4.16
CA LEU A 22 -10.20 -0.79 3.50
C LEU A 22 -11.56 -0.45 2.87
N PHE A 23 -12.39 -1.46 2.61
CA PHE A 23 -13.72 -1.30 2.01
C PHE A 23 -14.75 -2.16 2.74
N SER A 24 -15.14 -1.74 3.95
CA SER A 24 -16.04 -2.49 4.83
C SER A 24 -17.07 -1.61 5.55
N GLY A 25 -17.55 -0.56 4.89
CA GLY A 25 -18.50 0.42 5.44
C GLY A 25 -17.84 1.46 6.35
N GLY A 26 -16.53 1.66 6.23
CA GLY A 26 -15.73 2.52 7.10
C GLY A 26 -15.41 3.88 6.48
N SER A 27 -14.56 4.65 7.16
CA SER A 27 -14.10 5.97 6.71
C SER A 27 -13.23 5.93 5.44
N THR A 28 -12.66 4.76 5.11
CA THR A 28 -11.77 4.57 3.95
C THR A 28 -12.52 4.24 2.66
N ASP A 29 -13.81 3.88 2.75
CA ASP A 29 -14.59 3.41 1.59
C ASP A 29 -14.67 4.46 0.46
N ALA A 30 -14.85 5.72 0.82
CA ALA A 30 -14.89 6.82 -0.15
C ALA A 30 -13.56 6.97 -0.92
N GLN A 31 -12.42 6.79 -0.23
CA GLN A 31 -11.10 6.87 -0.86
C GLN A 31 -10.85 5.68 -1.80
N VAL A 32 -11.26 4.47 -1.40
CA VAL A 32 -11.18 3.28 -2.26
C VAL A 32 -12.01 3.47 -3.53
N ASN A 33 -13.21 4.05 -3.42
CA ASN A 33 -14.03 4.39 -4.59
C ASN A 33 -13.36 5.44 -5.49
N ALA A 34 -12.76 6.48 -4.91
CA ALA A 34 -12.06 7.52 -5.66
C ALA A 34 -10.86 6.94 -6.43
N TYR A 35 -10.04 6.11 -5.80
CA TYR A 35 -8.90 5.47 -6.45
C TYR A 35 -9.31 4.44 -7.50
N SER A 36 -10.37 3.67 -7.26
CA SER A 36 -10.90 2.70 -8.22
C SER A 36 -11.48 3.38 -9.46
N SER A 37 -12.13 4.53 -9.30
CA SER A 37 -12.71 5.29 -10.42
C SER A 37 -11.71 6.17 -11.17
N ASN A 38 -10.58 6.54 -10.54
CA ASN A 38 -9.54 7.34 -11.17
C ASN A 38 -8.14 6.91 -10.72
N SER A 39 -7.47 6.16 -11.60
CA SER A 39 -6.10 5.68 -11.37
C SER A 39 -5.06 6.80 -11.31
N GLY A 40 -5.31 7.96 -11.92
CA GLY A 40 -4.41 9.11 -11.89
C GLY A 40 -4.30 9.76 -10.51
N ILE A 41 -5.43 9.82 -9.77
CA ILE A 41 -5.45 10.28 -8.37
C ILE A 41 -4.64 9.31 -7.51
N PHE A 42 -4.91 8.00 -7.65
CA PHE A 42 -4.16 6.97 -6.94
C PHE A 42 -2.65 7.06 -7.21
N ALA A 43 -2.24 7.14 -8.47
CA ALA A 43 -0.82 7.17 -8.82
C ALA A 43 -0.10 8.40 -8.23
N THR A 44 -0.75 9.56 -8.26
CA THR A 44 -0.21 10.81 -7.69
C THR A 44 -0.04 10.69 -6.18
N ASP A 45 -1.09 10.25 -5.48
CA ASP A 45 -1.05 10.12 -4.01
C ASP A 45 -0.10 9.01 -3.57
N PHE A 46 -0.01 7.92 -4.33
CA PHE A 46 0.94 6.84 -4.09
C PHE A 46 2.39 7.34 -4.22
N ALA A 47 2.72 8.10 -5.26
CA ALA A 47 4.06 8.67 -5.42
C ALA A 47 4.43 9.58 -4.24
N ASN A 48 3.51 10.45 -3.82
CA ASN A 48 3.69 11.32 -2.66
C ASN A 48 3.89 10.51 -1.36
N ALA A 49 3.10 9.45 -1.17
CA ALA A 49 3.22 8.55 -0.02
C ALA A 49 4.58 7.83 0.01
N MET A 50 5.08 7.37 -1.13
CA MET A 50 6.39 6.70 -1.23
C MET A 50 7.55 7.65 -0.93
N VAL A 51 7.50 8.91 -1.38
CA VAL A 51 8.48 9.94 -1.00
C VAL A 51 8.46 10.19 0.51
N LYS A 52 7.26 10.35 1.08
CA LYS A 52 7.11 10.54 2.53
C LYS A 52 7.64 9.35 3.33
N MET A 53 7.38 8.13 2.88
CA MET A 53 7.88 6.90 3.50
C MET A 53 9.40 6.80 3.42
N GLY A 54 10.01 7.12 2.27
CA GLY A 54 11.46 7.09 2.07
C GLY A 54 12.22 8.09 2.94
N ASN A 55 11.55 9.14 3.40
CA ASN A 55 12.10 10.15 4.30
C ASN A 55 11.94 9.81 5.80
N LEU A 56 11.45 8.60 6.14
CA LEU A 56 11.37 8.16 7.53
C LEU A 56 12.77 7.82 8.07
N SER A 57 13.27 8.69 8.95
CA SER A 57 14.49 8.50 9.74
C SER A 57 15.73 8.01 8.97
N PRO A 58 16.10 8.63 7.83
CA PRO A 58 17.27 8.23 7.07
C PRO A 58 18.56 8.51 7.85
N LEU A 59 19.58 7.66 7.66
CA LEU A 59 20.96 7.98 8.04
C LEU A 59 21.51 8.99 7.03
N THR A 60 21.96 10.15 7.50
CA THR A 60 22.40 11.27 6.66
C THR A 60 23.76 11.80 7.12
N GLY A 61 24.38 12.66 6.30
CA GLY A 61 25.71 13.20 6.58
C GLY A 61 26.76 12.10 6.66
N THR A 62 27.49 12.04 7.77
CA THR A 62 28.51 11.01 8.03
C THR A 62 27.99 9.86 8.91
N SER A 63 26.69 9.85 9.26
CA SER A 63 26.08 8.77 10.03
C SER A 63 25.90 7.51 9.17
N GLY A 64 26.34 6.36 9.68
CA GLY A 64 26.24 5.07 8.98
C GLY A 64 27.46 4.73 8.13
N GLN A 65 27.26 3.98 7.04
CA GLN A 65 28.32 3.62 6.09
C GLN A 65 27.77 3.24 4.72
N ILE A 66 28.57 3.47 3.68
CA ILE A 66 28.29 2.92 2.34
C ILE A 66 28.79 1.48 2.29
N ARG A 67 27.86 0.52 2.19
CA ARG A 67 28.17 -0.91 2.25
C ARG A 67 28.67 -1.40 0.90
N LYS A 68 29.79 -2.13 0.89
CA LYS A 68 30.30 -2.82 -0.32
C LYS A 68 29.48 -4.07 -0.65
N ASN A 69 28.83 -4.66 0.35
CA ASN A 69 27.93 -5.79 0.21
C ASN A 69 26.71 -5.57 1.14
N CYS A 70 25.51 -5.46 0.56
CA CYS A 70 24.27 -5.19 1.29
C CYS A 70 23.83 -6.29 2.28
N ARG A 71 24.52 -7.44 2.32
CA ARG A 71 24.23 -8.54 3.26
C ARG A 71 25.11 -8.56 4.52
N LYS A 72 26.27 -7.88 4.53
CA LYS A 72 27.13 -7.75 5.72
C LYS A 72 27.52 -6.31 6.07
N THR A 73 27.81 -6.04 7.34
CA THR A 73 28.52 -4.81 7.74
C THR A 73 29.91 -4.83 7.09
N ASN A 74 30.44 -3.65 6.72
CA ASN A 74 31.81 -3.58 6.21
C ASN A 74 32.82 -4.08 7.24
#